data_AF-A0AA87Q5I6-F1
#
_entry.id   AF-A0AA87Q5I6-F1
#
_cell.length_a   1.000
_cell.length_b   1.000
_cell.length_c   1.000
_cell.angle_alpha   90.00
_cell.angle_beta   90.00
_cell.angle_gamma   90.00
#
_symmetry.space_group_name_H-M   'P 1'
#
loop_
_entity.id
_entity.type
_entity.pdbx_description
1 polymer ?
#
loop_
_entity_poly.entity_id
_entity_poly.type
_entity_poly.pdbx_seq_one_letter_code
_entity_poly.pdbx_strand_id
1 'polypeptide(L)'
;MAESLSGLRHNRIHRALSRPNLLMGADRELVLITGLAAVILIFVVLTVYSALFGIAVWIVIVGALRMMAKSDPLMRQVYIRHISYKPYYKATTSPWRRY
;
A
#
# COMPACT_ATOMS: atom_id res chain seq x y z
N MET A 1 -32.54 18.49 42.31
CA MET A 1 -31.84 17.19 42.15
C MET A 1 -31.57 17.02 40.66
N ALA A 2 -30.44 17.53 40.18
CA ALA A 2 -30.13 17.62 38.74
C ALA A 2 -28.80 16.94 38.43
N GLU A 3 -28.92 15.99 37.51
CA GLU A 3 -27.96 15.21 36.73
C GLU A 3 -26.46 15.29 37.04
N SER A 4 -25.93 14.12 37.39
CA SER A 4 -24.52 13.72 37.29
C SER A 4 -23.96 14.06 35.91
N LEU A 5 -23.07 15.06 35.86
CA LEU A 5 -22.24 15.41 34.71
C LEU A 5 -21.63 14.15 34.07
N SER A 6 -22.10 13.82 32.87
CA SER A 6 -21.59 12.72 32.05
C SER A 6 -20.09 12.92 31.83
N GLY A 7 -19.27 12.17 32.56
CA GLY A 7 -17.82 12.23 32.46
C GLY A 7 -17.36 11.84 31.06
N LEU A 8 -16.47 12.65 30.46
CA LEU A 8 -15.85 12.37 29.17
C LEU A 8 -15.20 10.98 29.17
N ARG A 9 -15.83 10.02 28.48
CA ARG A 9 -15.34 8.64 28.34
C ARG A 9 -14.11 8.62 27.43
N HIS A 10 -12.94 8.40 28.01
CA HIS A 10 -11.71 8.25 27.24
C HIS A 10 -11.57 6.80 26.76
N ASN A 11 -11.68 6.59 25.44
CA ASN A 11 -11.38 5.31 24.81
C ASN A 11 -9.91 5.25 24.40
N ARG A 12 -9.20 4.20 24.82
CA ARG A 12 -7.84 3.92 24.32
C ARG A 12 -7.93 3.47 22.86
N ILE A 13 -7.46 4.32 21.95
CA ILE A 13 -7.25 3.93 20.55
C ILE A 13 -5.99 3.08 20.49
N HIS A 14 -6.16 1.79 20.23
CA HIS A 14 -5.03 0.87 20.11
C HIS A 14 -4.29 1.11 18.79
N ARG A 15 -3.02 1.47 18.89
CA ARG A 15 -2.12 1.74 17.75
C ARG A 15 -1.95 0.56 16.79
N ALA A 16 -2.35 -0.65 17.19
CA ALA A 16 -2.37 -1.83 16.33
C ALA A 16 -3.37 -1.73 15.17
N LEU A 17 -4.47 -0.99 15.33
CA LEU A 17 -5.49 -0.82 14.28
C LEU A 17 -5.12 0.26 13.25
N SER A 18 -4.25 1.20 13.59
CA SER A 18 -3.92 2.34 12.72
C SER A 18 -2.63 2.19 11.94
N ARG A 19 -1.78 1.19 12.28
CA ARG A 19 -0.53 0.97 11.57
C ARG A 19 -0.76 0.18 10.28
N PRO A 20 -0.22 0.63 9.14
CA PRO A 20 -0.19 -0.15 7.92
C PRO A 20 0.54 -1.48 8.17
N ASN A 21 -0.05 -2.60 7.75
CA ASN A 21 0.56 -3.92 7.88
C ASN A 21 1.57 -4.13 6.73
N LEU A 22 2.81 -3.68 6.95
CA LEU A 22 3.92 -3.83 6.02
C LEU A 22 4.54 -5.23 6.16
N LEU A 23 4.82 -5.90 5.05
CA LEU A 23 5.44 -7.24 5.02
C LEU A 23 6.90 -7.09 4.56
N MET A 24 7.85 -7.56 5.37
CA MET A 24 9.31 -7.35 5.16
C MET A 24 9.73 -5.87 5.01
N GLY A 25 8.95 -4.94 5.58
CA GLY A 25 9.22 -3.50 5.48
C GLY A 25 8.83 -2.87 4.14
N ALA A 26 8.03 -3.57 3.35
CA ALA A 26 7.43 -3.10 2.10
C ALA A 26 5.93 -3.46 2.04
N ASP A 27 5.23 -2.96 1.03
CA ASP A 27 3.82 -3.29 0.82
C ASP A 27 3.64 -4.78 0.54
N ARG A 28 2.84 -5.44 1.38
CA ARG A 28 2.57 -6.89 1.32
C ARG A 28 2.19 -7.36 -0.08
N GLU A 29 1.23 -6.69 -0.70
CA GLU A 29 0.70 -7.12 -2.00
C GLU A 29 1.75 -6.98 -3.12
N LEU A 30 2.58 -5.93 -3.09
CA LEU A 30 3.61 -5.74 -4.10
C LEU A 30 4.71 -6.79 -3.98
N VAL A 31 5.13 -7.11 -2.76
CA VAL A 31 6.13 -8.18 -2.50
C VAL A 31 5.58 -9.54 -2.94
N LEU A 32 4.30 -9.84 -2.66
CA LEU A 32 3.69 -11.10 -3.06
C LEU A 32 3.54 -11.23 -4.58
N ILE A 33 3.08 -10.17 -5.27
CA ILE A 33 2.93 -10.19 -6.73
C ILE A 33 4.30 -10.32 -7.42
N THR A 34 5.30 -9.59 -6.97
CA THR A 34 6.64 -9.64 -7.55
C THR A 34 7.36 -10.96 -7.25
N GLY A 35 7.14 -11.53 -6.06
CA GLY A 35 7.62 -12.88 -5.73
C GLY A 35 6.96 -13.95 -6.60
N LEU A 36 5.65 -13.88 -6.81
CA LEU A 36 4.93 -14.78 -7.70
C LEU A 36 5.45 -14.65 -9.15
N ALA A 37 5.63 -13.43 -9.65
CA ALA A 37 6.18 -13.18 -10.98
C ALA A 37 7.61 -13.74 -11.14
N ALA A 38 8.46 -13.59 -10.12
CA ALA A 38 9.80 -14.15 -10.12
C ALA A 38 9.77 -15.68 -10.16
N VAL A 39 8.88 -16.32 -9.37
CA VAL A 39 8.70 -17.77 -9.40
C VAL A 39 8.25 -18.24 -10.79
N ILE A 40 7.24 -17.59 -11.39
CA ILE A 40 6.78 -17.89 -12.74
C ILE A 40 7.92 -17.77 -13.75
N LEU A 41 8.71 -16.70 -13.69
CA LEU A 41 9.87 -16.50 -14.58
C LEU A 41 10.87 -17.66 -14.51
N ILE A 42 11.15 -18.16 -13.30
CA ILE A 42 12.06 -19.29 -13.10
C ILE A 42 11.49 -20.58 -13.71
N PHE A 43 10.19 -20.84 -13.48
CA PHE A 43 9.51 -22.03 -13.99
C PHE A 43 9.25 -22.03 -15.50
N VAL A 44 9.15 -20.87 -16.14
CA VAL A 44 8.95 -20.79 -17.60
C VAL A 44 10.20 -21.26 -18.36
N VAL A 45 11.38 -20.92 -17.86
CA VAL A 45 12.64 -21.19 -18.57
C VAL A 45 13.33 -22.48 -18.10
N LEU A 46 13.11 -22.91 -16.86
CA LEU A 46 13.66 -24.15 -16.28
C LEU A 46 15.20 -24.29 -16.35
N THR A 47 15.93 -23.18 -16.49
CA THR A 47 17.40 -23.18 -16.48
C THR A 47 17.96 -22.64 -15.15
N VAL A 48 19.15 -23.12 -14.78
CA VAL A 48 19.87 -22.64 -13.58
C VAL A 48 20.18 -21.14 -13.68
N TYR A 49 20.49 -20.64 -14.88
CA TYR A 49 20.70 -19.22 -15.12
C TYR A 49 19.44 -18.39 -14.83
N SER A 50 18.27 -18.87 -15.23
CA SER A 50 17.00 -18.20 -14.94
C SER A 50 16.65 -18.22 -13.47
N ALA A 51 16.98 -19.29 -12.73
CA ALA A 51 16.84 -19.33 -11.29
C ALA A 51 17.68 -18.23 -10.61
N LEU A 52 18.96 -18.14 -10.98
CA LEU A 52 19.89 -17.16 -10.42
C LEU A 52 19.46 -15.72 -10.77
N PHE A 53 19.07 -15.50 -12.02
CA PHE A 53 18.57 -14.22 -12.49
C PHE A 53 17.26 -13.81 -11.83
N GLY A 54 16.30 -14.74 -11.71
CA GLY A 54 15.01 -14.50 -11.06
C GLY A 54 15.16 -14.11 -9.59
N ILE A 55 16.04 -14.80 -8.85
CA ILE A 55 16.35 -14.46 -7.45
C ILE A 55 17.02 -13.09 -7.36
N ALA A 56 18.01 -12.81 -8.21
CA ALA A 56 18.71 -11.52 -8.20
C ALA A 56 17.75 -10.35 -8.48
N VAL A 57 16.92 -10.49 -9.52
CA VAL A 57 15.89 -9.50 -9.86
C VAL A 57 14.90 -9.32 -8.72
N TRP A 58 14.45 -10.41 -8.10
CA TRP A 58 13.51 -10.34 -6.98
C TRP A 58 14.08 -9.59 -5.78
N ILE A 59 15.33 -9.85 -5.40
CA ILE A 59 16.02 -9.13 -4.31
C ILE A 59 16.11 -7.63 -4.63
N VAL A 60 16.47 -7.26 -5.86
CA VAL A 60 16.55 -5.86 -6.28
C VAL A 60 15.18 -5.18 -6.17
N ILE A 61 14.13 -5.83 -6.66
CA ILE A 61 12.75 -5.31 -6.58
C ILE A 61 12.30 -5.14 -5.13
N VAL A 62 12.52 -6.14 -4.27
CA VAL A 62 12.17 -6.05 -2.84
C VAL A 62 12.97 -4.94 -2.15
N GLY A 63 14.25 -4.78 -2.49
CA GLY A 63 15.08 -3.67 -2.01
C GLY A 63 14.51 -2.31 -2.37
N ALA A 64 14.11 -2.12 -3.63
CA ALA A 64 13.48 -0.89 -4.10
C ALA A 64 12.14 -0.62 -3.40
N LEU A 65 11.29 -1.65 -3.27
CA LEU A 65 10.01 -1.53 -2.56
C LEU A 65 10.19 -1.19 -1.08
N ARG A 66 11.24 -1.71 -0.44
CA ARG A 66 11.59 -1.38 0.95
C ARG A 66 12.07 0.07 1.09
N MET A 67 12.85 0.58 0.13
CA MET A 67 13.25 1.99 0.12
C MET A 67 12.03 2.90 -0.04
N MET A 68 11.11 2.55 -0.92
CA MET A 68 9.85 3.28 -1.14
C MET A 68 8.99 3.32 0.13
N ALA A 69 8.77 2.17 0.76
CA ALA A 69 7.97 2.08 1.99
C ALA A 69 8.62 2.77 3.19
N LYS A 70 9.95 2.92 3.21
CA LYS A 70 10.66 3.72 4.21
C LYS A 70 10.37 5.22 4.06
N SER A 71 10.19 5.70 2.83
CA SER A 71 9.85 7.10 2.56
C SER A 71 8.38 7.40 2.84
N ASP A 72 7.46 6.58 2.30
CA ASP A 72 6.03 6.71 2.55
C ASP A 72 5.31 5.34 2.44
N PRO A 73 4.79 4.78 3.56
CA PRO A 73 4.02 3.54 3.57
C PRO A 73 2.70 3.58 2.79
N LEU A 74 2.15 4.77 2.52
CA LEU A 74 0.87 4.95 1.83
C LEU A 74 1.03 5.40 0.38
N MET A 75 2.26 5.47 -0.12
CA MET A 75 2.59 6.00 -1.45
C MET A 75 1.81 5.30 -2.57
N ARG A 76 1.59 3.98 -2.45
CA ARG A 76 0.78 3.22 -3.39
C ARG A 76 -0.66 3.73 -3.48
N GLN A 77 -1.30 3.97 -2.33
CA GLN A 77 -2.70 4.41 -2.29
C GLN A 77 -2.85 5.81 -2.87
N VAL A 78 -1.89 6.68 -2.56
CA VAL A 78 -1.82 8.04 -3.13
C VAL A 78 -1.59 7.97 -4.64
N TYR A 79 -0.70 7.10 -5.12
CA TYR A 79 -0.40 6.93 -6.54
C TYR A 79 -1.62 6.42 -7.33
N ILE A 80 -2.31 5.39 -6.83
CA ILE A 80 -3.54 4.88 -7.46
C ILE A 80 -4.60 5.99 -7.52
N ARG A 81 -4.75 6.76 -6.44
CA ARG A 81 -5.68 7.89 -6.42
C ARG A 81 -5.27 8.98 -7.42
N HIS A 82 -3.97 9.25 -7.54
CA HIS A 82 -3.42 10.21 -8.49
C HIS A 82 -3.72 9.81 -9.94
N ILE A 83 -3.57 8.53 -10.28
CA ILE A 83 -3.93 8.00 -11.62
C ILE A 83 -5.44 8.12 -11.88
N SER A 84 -6.27 7.87 -10.88
CA SER A 84 -7.73 8.03 -11.02
C SER A 84 -8.17 9.50 -11.14
N TYR A 85 -7.30 10.47 -10.88
CA TYR A 85 -7.67 11.87 -11.00
C TYR A 85 -7.81 12.30 -12.45
N LYS A 86 -8.87 13.06 -12.72
CA LYS A 86 -9.05 13.73 -14.01
C LYS A 86 -8.07 14.91 -14.13
N PRO A 87 -7.59 15.22 -15.34
CA PRO A 87 -6.71 16.37 -15.58
C PRO A 87 -7.38 17.70 -15.25
N TYR A 88 -8.71 17.75 -15.30
CA TYR A 88 -9.49 18.91 -14.93
C TYR A 88 -10.74 18.51 -14.16
N TYR A 89 -10.90 19.12 -12.99
CA TYR A 89 -12.12 19.08 -12.19
C TYR A 89 -12.80 20.44 -12.32
N LYS A 90 -14.03 20.45 -12.83
CA LYS A 90 -14.86 21.66 -12.81
C LYS A 90 -15.06 22.10 -11.36
N ALA A 91 -15.05 23.42 -11.12
CA ALA A 91 -15.36 24.02 -9.82
C ALA A 91 -16.88 23.91 -9.49
N THR A 92 -17.45 22.73 -9.63
CA THR A 92 -18.85 22.44 -9.30
C THR A 92 -18.90 21.85 -7.90
N THR A 93 -19.68 22.47 -7.02
CA THR A 93 -19.87 22.01 -5.65
C THR A 93 -20.78 20.78 -5.61
N SER A 94 -20.20 19.64 -5.24
CA SER A 94 -20.85 18.36 -4.92
C SER A 94 -21.60 17.64 -6.08
N PRO A 95 -21.74 16.31 -6.00
CA PRO A 95 -22.45 15.51 -7.01
C PRO A 95 -23.96 15.79 -7.10
N TRP A 96 -24.52 16.55 -6.15
CA TRP A 96 -25.96 16.73 -5.98
C TRP A 96 -26.52 17.99 -6.64
N ARG A 97 -25.66 18.84 -7.21
CA ARG A 97 -26.11 20.04 -7.90
C ARG A 97 -26.60 19.66 -9.29
N ARG A 98 -27.92 19.48 -9.42
CA ARG A 98 -28.57 19.63 -10.73
C ARG A 98 -28.49 21.13 -11.05
N TYR A 99 -27.83 21.46 -12.16
CA TYR A 99 -27.66 22.82 -12.73
C TYR A 99 -26.55 23.67 -12.09
#